data_AF-A0A972YX41-F1
#
_entry.id   AF-A0A972YX41-F1
#
_cell.length_a   1.000
_cell.length_b   1.000
_cell.length_c   1.000
_cell.angle_alpha   90.00
_cell.angle_beta   90.00
_cell.angle_gamma   90.00
#
_symmetry.space_group_name_H-M   'P 1'
#
loop_
_entity.id
_entity.type
_entity.pdbx_description
1 polymer ?
#
loop_
_entity_poly.entity_id
_entity_poly.type
_entity_poly.pdbx_seq_one_letter_code
_entity_poly.pdbx_strand_id
1 'polypeptide(L)'
;MKQTTKVTLFSLLIFPGVGHLLLKKYAIALGFIASFAYLLLGFVKDILTKSQQVIDSIMRGEVSLEISAIQQALMDQGVIDNPQLATTGYLMLLIWGLAAFDAYRIAKKNNPLVPPNISGTNM
;
A
#
# COMPACT_ATOMS: atom_id res chain seq x y z
N MET A 1 -7.11 -17.58 -15.58
CA MET A 1 -7.14 -16.10 -15.67
C MET A 1 -6.05 -15.63 -16.60
N LYS A 2 -6.26 -14.55 -17.37
CA LYS A 2 -5.19 -13.95 -18.18
C LYS A 2 -4.04 -13.49 -17.25
N GLN A 3 -2.79 -13.66 -17.69
CA GLN A 3 -1.61 -13.29 -16.89
C GLN A 3 -1.65 -11.83 -16.44
N THR A 4 -2.14 -10.93 -17.30
CA THR A 4 -2.37 -9.51 -16.99
C THR A 4 -3.32 -9.32 -15.81
N THR A 5 -4.44 -10.06 -15.76
CA THR A 5 -5.40 -9.99 -14.66
C THR A 5 -4.79 -10.47 -13.34
N LYS A 6 -4.07 -11.61 -13.38
CA LYS A 6 -3.41 -12.18 -12.19
C LYS A 6 -2.39 -11.19 -11.63
N VAL A 7 -1.50 -10.67 -12.47
CA VAL A 7 -0.43 -9.74 -12.06
C VAL A 7 -0.99 -8.45 -11.48
N THR A 8 -2.02 -7.88 -12.13
CA THR A 8 -2.65 -6.65 -11.66
C THR A 8 -3.35 -6.85 -10.33
N LEU A 9 -4.11 -7.95 -10.17
CA LEU A 9 -4.74 -8.27 -8.89
C LEU A 9 -3.71 -8.46 -7.78
N PHE A 10 -2.61 -9.16 -8.03
CA PHE A 10 -1.60 -9.38 -6.99
C PHE A 10 -0.95 -8.06 -6.53
N SER A 11 -0.64 -7.12 -7.43
CA SER A 11 -0.15 -5.79 -7.03
C SER A 11 -1.22 -4.92 -6.37
N LEU A 12 -2.49 -5.05 -6.75
CA LEU A 12 -3.57 -4.20 -6.23
C LEU A 12 -4.15 -4.71 -4.91
N LEU A 13 -4.28 -6.03 -4.74
CA LEU A 13 -4.97 -6.63 -3.59
C LEU A 13 -4.04 -7.06 -2.45
N ILE A 14 -2.81 -7.50 -2.76
CA ILE A 14 -1.91 -8.07 -1.74
C ILE A 14 -0.98 -6.99 -1.21
N PHE A 15 -0.11 -6.47 -2.08
CA PHE A 15 0.89 -5.48 -1.69
C PHE A 15 1.49 -4.83 -2.94
N PRO A 16 1.81 -3.53 -2.91
CA PRO A 16 2.43 -2.85 -4.05
C PRO A 16 3.74 -3.51 -4.47
N GLY A 17 3.88 -3.82 -5.76
CA GLY A 17 5.09 -4.43 -6.33
C GLY A 17 5.08 -5.96 -6.39
N VAL A 18 4.11 -6.65 -5.77
CA VAL A 18 4.04 -8.13 -5.83
C VAL A 18 3.77 -8.65 -7.24
N GLY A 19 2.95 -7.95 -8.03
CA GLY A 19 2.74 -8.29 -9.44
C GLY A 19 4.03 -8.21 -10.27
N HIS A 20 4.96 -7.32 -9.93
CA HIS A 20 6.26 -7.24 -10.59
C HIS A 20 7.15 -8.45 -10.30
N LEU A 21 7.03 -9.07 -9.11
CA LEU A 21 7.71 -10.33 -8.80
C LEU A 21 7.24 -11.46 -9.73
N LEU A 22 5.92 -11.54 -9.99
CA LEU A 22 5.36 -12.52 -10.94
C LEU A 22 5.83 -12.29 -12.38
N LEU A 23 6.19 -11.05 -12.72
CA LEU A 23 6.77 -10.68 -14.01
C LEU A 23 8.30 -10.81 -14.06
N LYS A 24 8.94 -11.33 -12.99
CA LYS A 24 10.41 -11.41 -12.83
C LYS A 24 11.11 -10.05 -12.91
N LYS A 25 10.40 -8.96 -12.59
CA LYS A 25 10.93 -7.58 -12.57
C LYS A 25 11.33 -7.20 -11.14
N TYR A 26 12.32 -7.90 -10.61
CA TYR A 26 12.72 -7.82 -9.19
C TYR A 26 13.19 -6.43 -8.76
N ALA A 27 13.94 -5.71 -9.60
CA ALA A 27 14.41 -4.36 -9.25
C ALA A 27 13.26 -3.37 -9.04
N ILE A 28 12.25 -3.41 -9.93
CA ILE A 28 11.06 -2.54 -9.84
C ILE A 28 10.19 -2.98 -8.65
N ALA A 29 10.03 -4.29 -8.45
CA ALA A 29 9.31 -4.83 -7.30
C ALA A 29 9.94 -4.35 -5.98
N LEU A 30 11.26 -4.46 -5.85
CA LEU A 30 11.99 -4.06 -4.65
C LEU A 30 11.85 -2.55 -4.40
N GLY A 31 11.87 -1.72 -5.44
CA GLY A 31 11.63 -0.28 -5.33
C GLY A 31 10.26 0.01 -4.70
N PHE A 32 9.18 -0.51 -5.29
CA PHE A 32 7.83 -0.29 -4.75
C PHE A 32 7.67 -0.87 -3.33
N ILE A 33 8.18 -2.07 -3.09
CA ILE A 33 8.04 -2.74 -1.80
C ILE A 33 8.79 -1.98 -0.71
N ALA A 34 10.05 -1.61 -0.97
CA ALA A 34 10.89 -0.92 0.01
C ALA A 34 10.35 0.49 0.31
N SER A 35 9.93 1.24 -0.72
CA SER A 35 9.35 2.58 -0.53
C SER A 35 8.05 2.52 0.28
N PHE A 36 7.14 1.59 -0.05
CA PHE A 36 5.90 1.45 0.70
C PHE A 36 6.14 0.95 2.12
N ALA A 37 7.04 -0.03 2.32
CA ALA A 37 7.38 -0.55 3.64
C ALA A 37 7.99 0.54 4.54
N TYR A 38 8.86 1.40 4.01
CA TYR A 38 9.42 2.52 4.75
C TYR A 38 8.33 3.47 5.25
N LEU A 39 7.40 3.88 4.37
CA LEU A 39 6.27 4.74 4.75
C LEU A 39 5.35 4.06 5.76
N LEU A 40 5.01 2.78 5.55
CA LEU A 40 4.15 2.02 6.45
C LEU A 40 4.76 1.91 7.85
N LEU A 41 6.06 1.61 7.95
CA LEU A 41 6.74 1.53 9.24
C LEU A 41 6.76 2.88 9.96
N GLY A 42 7.00 3.98 9.24
CA GLY A 42 6.90 5.33 9.79
C GLY A 42 5.49 5.65 10.29
N PHE A 43 4.48 5.37 9.46
CA PHE A 43 3.07 5.59 9.76
C PHE A 43 2.60 4.82 11.01
N VAL A 44 2.93 3.53 11.10
CA VAL A 44 2.59 2.69 12.26
C VAL A 44 3.29 3.19 13.52
N LYS A 45 4.58 3.53 13.43
CA LYS A 45 5.33 4.08 14.57
C LYS A 45 4.69 5.36 15.10
N ASP A 46 4.32 6.28 14.22
CA ASP A 46 3.77 7.58 14.60
C ASP A 46 2.40 7.41 15.30
N ILE A 47 1.53 6.53 14.78
CA ILE A 47 0.25 6.18 15.43
C ILE A 47 0.48 5.55 16.81
N LEU A 48 1.41 4.60 16.92
CA LEU A 48 1.71 3.93 18.18
C LEU A 48 2.25 4.92 19.22
N THR A 49 3.18 5.78 18.84
CA THR A 49 3.76 6.80 19.74
C THR A 49 2.69 7.74 20.26
N LYS A 50 1.81 8.25 19.39
CA LYS A 50 0.72 9.16 19.80
C LYS A 50 -0.33 8.47 20.67
N SER A 51 -0.66 7.21 20.35
CA SER A 51 -1.57 6.41 21.17
C SER A 51 -0.99 6.15 22.56
N GLN A 52 0.31 5.85 22.64
CA GLN A 52 0.99 5.66 23.92
C GLN A 52 1.01 6.94 24.76
N GLN A 53 1.18 8.10 24.14
CA GLN A 53 1.09 9.39 24.86
C GLN A 53 -0.27 9.60 25.51
N VAL A 54 -1.37 9.21 24.85
CA VAL A 54 -2.71 9.25 25.46
C VAL A 54 -2.80 8.27 26.63
N ILE A 55 -2.31 7.03 26.48
CA ILE A 55 -2.28 6.04 27.57
C ILE A 55 -1.52 6.57 28.78
N ASP A 56 -0.33 7.15 28.57
CA ASP A 56 0.48 7.69 29.66
C ASP A 56 -0.24 8.87 30.35
N SER A 57 -0.99 9.68 29.59
CA SER A 57 -1.78 10.80 30.14
C SER A 57 -2.96 10.30 30.98
N ILE A 58 -3.59 9.19 30.59
CA ILE A 58 -4.61 8.51 31.41
C ILE A 58 -3.99 8.00 32.71
N MET A 59 -2.82 7.36 32.65
CA MET A 59 -2.13 6.84 33.84
C MET A 59 -1.70 7.94 34.82
N ARG A 60 -1.35 9.14 34.32
CA ARG A 60 -1.04 10.31 35.15
C ARG A 60 -2.29 10.98 35.75
N GLY A 61 -3.49 10.57 35.35
CA GLY A 61 -4.75 11.21 35.76
C GLY A 61 -5.04 12.52 35.04
N GLU A 62 -4.32 12.84 33.96
CA GLU A 62 -4.53 14.04 33.13
C GLU A 62 -5.74 13.86 32.19
N VAL A 63 -6.04 12.62 31.81
CA VAL A 63 -7.19 12.26 30.97
C VAL A 63 -8.11 11.31 31.74
N SER A 64 -9.39 11.65 31.83
CA SER A 64 -10.41 10.79 32.44
C SER A 64 -10.56 9.47 31.67
N LEU A 65 -10.92 8.38 32.36
CA LEU A 65 -11.19 7.07 31.75
C LEU A 65 -12.55 7.02 31.00
N GLU A 66 -13.18 8.17 30.79
CA GLU A 66 -14.41 8.30 30.01
C GLU A 66 -14.12 8.32 28.50
N ILE A 67 -14.98 7.66 27.72
CA ILE A 67 -14.80 7.49 26.27
C ILE A 67 -14.68 8.85 25.55
N SER A 68 -15.47 9.84 25.96
CA SER A 68 -15.42 11.20 25.40
C SER A 68 -14.07 11.89 25.65
N ALA A 69 -13.52 11.78 26.86
CA ALA A 69 -12.23 12.35 27.22
C ALA A 69 -11.08 11.68 26.46
N ILE A 70 -11.14 10.35 26.29
CA ILE A 70 -10.15 9.61 25.50
C ILE A 70 -10.21 10.01 24.02
N GLN A 71 -11.40 10.13 23.44
CA GLN A 71 -11.55 10.59 22.05
C GLN A 71 -10.99 11.99 21.86
N GLN A 72 -11.27 12.93 22.77
CA GLN A 72 -10.72 14.28 22.73
C GLN A 72 -9.19 14.26 22.81
N ALA A 73 -8.61 13.51 23.76
CA ALA A 73 -7.16 13.39 23.88
C ALA A 73 -6.51 12.80 22.62
N LEU A 74 -7.17 11.86 21.95
CA LEU A 74 -6.68 11.26 20.70
C LEU A 74 -6.73 12.26 19.53
N MET A 75 -7.74 13.15 19.50
CA MET A 75 -7.81 14.27 18.56
C MET A 75 -6.71 15.29 18.84
N ASP A 76 -6.52 15.69 20.10
CA ASP A 76 -5.52 16.67 20.52
C ASP A 76 -4.09 16.20 20.25
N GLN A 77 -3.82 14.89 20.40
CA GLN A 77 -2.53 14.30 20.03
C GLN A 77 -2.33 14.15 18.50
N GLY A 78 -3.34 14.52 17.71
CA GLY A 78 -3.28 14.44 16.26
C GLY A 78 -3.12 13.00 15.79
N VAL A 79 -3.92 12.09 16.32
CA VAL A 79 -4.07 10.73 15.75
C VAL A 79 -5.17 10.75 14.68
N ILE A 80 -6.26 11.47 14.94
CA ILE A 80 -7.45 11.49 14.08
C ILE A 80 -7.32 12.58 13.00
N ASP A 81 -7.09 13.83 13.39
CA ASP A 81 -7.08 14.99 12.48
C ASP A 81 -5.67 15.50 12.15
N ASN A 82 -4.74 14.58 11.91
CA ASN A 82 -3.36 14.96 11.61
C ASN A 82 -3.11 15.03 10.10
N PRO A 83 -2.86 16.22 9.54
CA PRO A 83 -2.64 16.39 8.11
C PRO A 83 -1.43 15.62 7.60
N GLN A 84 -0.41 15.40 8.44
CA GLN A 84 0.79 14.66 8.09
C GLN A 84 0.50 13.15 7.95
N LEU A 85 -0.29 12.58 8.87
CA LEU A 85 -0.75 11.20 8.79
C LEU A 85 -1.64 11.00 7.56
N ALA A 86 -2.58 11.92 7.32
CA ALA A 86 -3.43 11.89 6.13
C ALA A 86 -2.60 11.95 4.84
N THR A 87 -1.66 12.89 4.75
CA THR A 87 -0.75 13.03 3.59
C THR A 87 0.07 11.76 3.36
N THR A 88 0.62 11.17 4.43
CA THR A 88 1.37 9.91 4.36
C THR A 88 0.49 8.77 3.84
N GLY A 89 -0.75 8.67 4.33
CA GLY A 89 -1.74 7.70 3.86
C GLY A 89 -2.06 7.87 2.37
N TYR A 90 -2.28 9.11 1.91
CA TYR A 90 -2.50 9.39 0.48
C TYR A 90 -1.29 9.04 -0.38
N LEU A 91 -0.07 9.35 0.07
CA LEU A 91 1.15 8.97 -0.64
C LEU A 91 1.30 7.44 -0.76
N MET A 92 0.98 6.70 0.31
CA MET A 92 0.96 5.25 0.29
C MET A 92 -0.06 4.71 -0.72
N LEU A 93 -1.27 5.27 -0.76
CA LEU A 93 -2.29 4.91 -1.76
C LEU A 93 -1.86 5.24 -3.19
N LEU A 94 -1.20 6.38 -3.40
CA LEU A 94 -0.66 6.76 -4.71
C LEU A 94 0.42 5.77 -5.18
N ILE A 95 1.38 5.44 -4.32
CA ILE A 95 2.42 4.43 -4.61
C ILE A 95 1.76 3.09 -4.94
N TRP A 96 0.71 2.73 -4.21
CA TRP A 96 -0.01 1.48 -4.42
C TRP A 96 -0.72 1.43 -5.78
N GLY A 97 -1.46 2.49 -6.12
CA GLY A 97 -2.10 2.62 -7.43
C GLY A 97 -1.09 2.62 -8.58
N LEU A 98 0.03 3.33 -8.44
CA LEU A 98 1.11 3.37 -9.42
C LEU A 98 1.74 1.99 -9.63
N ALA A 99 1.99 1.24 -8.55
CA ALA A 99 2.53 -0.12 -8.64
C ALA A 99 1.57 -1.06 -9.39
N ALA A 100 0.26 -0.98 -9.12
CA ALA A 100 -0.74 -1.77 -9.83
C ALA A 100 -0.84 -1.41 -11.31
N PHE A 101 -0.87 -0.11 -11.63
CA PHE A 101 -0.92 0.38 -13.00
C PHE A 101 0.33 0.00 -13.80
N ASP A 102 1.52 0.16 -13.21
CA ASP A 102 2.77 -0.21 -13.87
C ASP A 102 2.88 -1.72 -14.10
N ALA A 103 2.47 -2.55 -13.11
CA ALA A 103 2.42 -4.00 -13.28
C ALA A 103 1.46 -4.42 -14.41
N TYR A 104 0.30 -3.77 -14.51
CA TYR A 104 -0.65 -3.96 -15.63
C TYR A 104 0.00 -3.61 -16.98
N ARG A 105 0.65 -2.44 -17.08
CA ARG A 105 1.31 -1.97 -18.30
C ARG A 105 2.40 -2.94 -18.76
N ILE A 106 3.26 -3.41 -17.85
CA ILE A 106 4.32 -4.37 -18.17
C ILE A 106 3.72 -5.72 -18.58
N ALA A 107 2.70 -6.20 -17.86
CA ALA A 107 2.05 -7.46 -18.19
C ALA A 107 1.34 -7.43 -19.56
N LYS A 108 0.76 -6.28 -19.95
CA LYS A 108 0.17 -6.08 -21.28
C LYS A 108 1.25 -6.10 -22.38
N LYS A 109 2.40 -5.47 -22.15
CA LYS A 109 3.53 -5.49 -23.11
C LYS A 109 4.15 -6.88 -23.28
N ASN A 110 4.23 -7.65 -22.20
CA ASN A 110 4.81 -9.00 -22.20
C ASN A 110 3.87 -10.09 -22.73
N ASN A 111 2.61 -9.75 -23.01
CA ASN A 111 1.62 -10.66 -23.60
C ASN A 111 1.11 -10.06 -24.91
N PRO A 112 1.95 -9.95 -25.97
CA PRO A 112 1.45 -9.63 -27.30
C PRO A 112 0.50 -10.77 -27.68
N LEU A 113 -0.66 -10.38 -28.18
CA LEU A 113 -1.72 -11.27 -28.65
C LEU A 113 -1.12 -12.48 -29.38
N VAL A 114 -1.62 -13.68 -29.02
CA VAL A 114 -1.54 -14.93 -29.79
C VAL A 114 -1.12 -14.65 -31.25
N PRO A 115 0.05 -15.12 -31.74
CA PRO A 115 0.35 -14.99 -33.16
C PRO A 115 -0.78 -15.64 -33.97
N PRO A 116 -1.14 -15.09 -35.15
CA PRO A 116 -2.20 -15.68 -35.96
C PRO A 116 -1.88 -17.16 -36.15
N ASN A 117 -2.88 -17.99 -35.87
CA ASN A 117 -2.89 -19.39 -36.22
C ASN A 117 -2.48 -19.50 -37.68
N ILE A 118 -1.23 -19.92 -37.94
CA ILE A 118 -0.79 -20.35 -39.26
C ILE A 118 -1.53 -21.65 -39.52
N SER A 119 -2.75 -21.48 -40.04
CA SER A 119 -3.56 -22.52 -40.64
C SER A 119 -2.69 -23.32 -41.61
N GLY A 120 -2.64 -24.63 -41.39
CA GLY A 120 -2.33 -25.66 -42.38
C GLY A 120 -1.36 -25.28 -43.49
N THR A 121 -0.07 -25.56 -43.28
CA THR A 121 0.77 -25.97 -44.41
C THR A 121 0.40 -27.41 -44.76
N ASN A 122 -0.61 -27.54 -45.62
CA ASN A 122 -0.66 -28.64 -46.57
C ASN A 122 0.48 -28.43 -47.56
N MET A 123 1.47 -29.31 -47.53
CA MET A 123 2.17 -29.88 -48.70
C MET A 123 3.15 -30.95 -48.22
#